data_AF-A0A3E5E843-F1
#
_entry.id   AF-A0A3E5E843-F1
#
_cell.length_a   1.000
_cell.length_b   1.000
_cell.length_c   1.000
_cell.angle_alpha   90.00
_cell.angle_beta   90.00
_cell.angle_gamma   90.00
#
_symmetry.space_group_name_H-M   'P 1'
#
loop_
_entity.id
_entity.type
_entity.pdbx_description
1 polymer ?
#
loop_
_entity_poly.entity_id
_entity_poly.type
_entity_poly.pdbx_seq_one_letter_code
_entity_poly.pdbx_strand_id
1 'polypeptide(L)'
;MKKIFFLLALVVMMFSACSEGTDFDIDYTPIAPIGGQYALNIEKGYDPSKTDAEYWDSNPSDVEEICNVSDGVFGFLSNTTDYDKDKAWIRIGNYSTATEWAINAKVSINMSDYIFSGTDGDNFIGNSATSKGKITVSGKCGHNTYKTATGTITDEITIVYSRADQPGYHYRAKGFKYTGWDEDLE
;
A
#
# COMPACT_ATOMS: atom_id res chain seq x y z
N MET A 1 42.84 50.32 -14.73
CA MET A 1 42.95 48.90 -15.16
C MET A 1 42.70 47.91 -14.02
N LYS A 2 43.33 48.01 -12.83
CA LYS A 2 43.09 47.08 -11.70
C LYS A 2 41.62 46.93 -11.24
N LYS A 3 40.82 48.00 -11.25
CA LYS A 3 39.41 47.97 -10.81
C LYS A 3 38.47 47.25 -11.79
N ILE A 4 38.81 47.24 -13.08
CA ILE A 4 38.03 46.53 -14.14
C ILE A 4 38.27 45.02 -14.06
N PHE A 5 39.50 44.59 -13.78
CA PHE A 5 39.80 43.18 -13.54
C PHE A 5 39.09 42.63 -12.29
N PHE A 6 38.98 43.44 -11.24
CA PHE A 6 38.26 43.04 -10.02
C PHE A 6 36.75 42.92 -10.26
N LEU A 7 36.17 43.82 -11.04
CA LEU A 7 34.74 43.77 -11.41
C LEU A 7 34.44 42.57 -12.32
N LEU A 8 35.32 42.28 -13.28
CA LEU A 8 35.17 41.13 -14.19
C LEU A 8 35.29 39.79 -13.45
N ALA A 9 36.20 39.69 -12.46
CA ALA A 9 36.31 38.52 -11.60
C ALA A 9 35.06 38.30 -10.73
N LEU A 10 34.45 39.38 -10.23
CA LEU A 10 33.22 39.32 -9.44
C LEU A 10 32.02 38.81 -10.26
N VAL A 11 31.94 39.21 -11.53
CA VAL A 11 30.86 38.80 -12.45
C VAL A 11 30.98 37.31 -12.83
N VAL A 12 32.20 36.80 -13.04
CA VAL A 12 32.42 35.36 -13.34
C VAL A 12 32.07 34.46 -12.14
N MET A 13 32.28 34.94 -10.91
CA MET A 13 31.87 34.22 -9.69
C MET A 13 30.36 34.23 -9.46
N MET A 14 29.62 35.20 -10.01
CA MET A 14 28.14 35.24 -9.92
C MET A 14 27.46 34.29 -10.91
N PHE A 15 28.10 33.93 -12.03
CA PHE A 15 27.56 32.95 -12.99
C PHE A 15 27.87 31.48 -12.64
N SER A 16 28.72 31.23 -11.64
CA SER A 16 29.07 29.88 -11.17
C SER A 16 28.24 29.42 -9.96
N ALA A 17 27.33 30.26 -9.45
CA ALA A 17 26.52 29.97 -8.27
C ALA A 17 25.20 29.22 -8.57
N CYS A 18 24.92 28.89 -9.84
CA CYS A 18 23.80 28.02 -10.21
C CYS A 18 24.35 26.68 -10.74
N SER A 19 25.21 26.03 -9.95
CA SER A 19 25.25 24.58 -10.00
C SER A 19 23.91 24.14 -9.41
N GLU A 20 22.95 23.72 -10.23
CA GLU A 20 21.87 22.84 -9.77
C GLU A 20 22.59 21.66 -9.12
N GLY A 21 22.76 21.76 -7.80
CA GLY A 21 23.62 20.87 -7.04
C GLY A 21 23.01 19.49 -7.16
N THR A 22 23.55 18.70 -8.09
CA THR A 22 23.30 17.28 -8.32
C THR A 22 21.96 16.85 -7.73
N ASP A 23 20.87 17.01 -8.49
CA ASP A 23 19.63 16.31 -8.17
C ASP A 23 20.01 14.83 -8.02
N PHE A 24 20.04 14.35 -6.78
CA PHE A 24 20.50 13.02 -6.49
C PHE A 24 19.36 12.11 -6.88
N ASP A 25 19.59 11.23 -7.85
CA ASP A 25 18.64 10.15 -8.14
C ASP A 25 18.39 9.37 -6.85
N ILE A 26 17.19 9.52 -6.29
CA ILE A 26 16.76 8.73 -5.14
C ILE A 26 16.44 7.34 -5.67
N ASP A 27 17.28 6.37 -5.32
CA ASP A 27 17.02 4.96 -5.62
C ASP A 27 15.83 4.47 -4.80
N TYR A 28 14.70 4.31 -5.47
CA TYR A 28 13.51 3.75 -4.87
C TYR A 28 13.55 2.22 -4.84
N THR A 29 12.73 1.66 -3.95
CA THR A 29 12.51 0.21 -3.92
C THR A 29 11.74 -0.27 -5.16
N PRO A 30 11.85 -1.55 -5.55
CA PRO A 30 11.27 -2.09 -6.77
C PRO A 30 9.77 -1.92 -6.89
N ILE A 31 9.08 -1.88 -5.76
CA ILE A 31 7.62 -1.73 -5.69
C ILE A 31 7.19 -0.28 -5.46
N ALA A 32 8.10 0.69 -5.50
CA ALA A 32 7.70 2.09 -5.46
C ALA A 32 6.92 2.46 -6.74
N PRO A 33 5.86 3.28 -6.64
CA PRO A 33 5.45 4.01 -5.44
C PRO A 33 4.57 3.19 -4.48
N ILE A 34 4.02 2.05 -4.87
CA ILE A 34 2.93 1.35 -4.14
C ILE A 34 3.35 0.59 -2.88
N GLY A 35 4.65 0.52 -2.58
CA GLY A 35 5.11 0.04 -1.26
C GLY A 35 4.70 1.01 -0.14
N GLY A 36 4.37 0.47 1.03
CA GLY A 36 4.10 1.30 2.20
C GLY A 36 3.11 0.69 3.20
N GLN A 37 2.76 1.52 4.19
CA GLN A 37 1.74 1.26 5.19
C GLN A 37 0.41 1.91 4.75
N TYR A 38 -0.68 1.18 4.92
CA TYR A 38 -2.02 1.59 4.51
C TYR A 38 -2.96 1.52 5.71
N ALA A 39 -3.70 2.59 5.98
CA ALA A 39 -4.80 2.57 6.94
C ALA A 39 -6.01 1.91 6.26
N LEU A 40 -6.66 0.95 6.93
CA LEU A 40 -7.67 0.09 6.29
C LEU A 40 -8.96 -0.02 7.10
N ASN A 41 -10.10 0.12 6.40
CA ASN A 41 -11.36 -0.49 6.82
C ASN A 41 -11.42 -1.91 6.26
N ILE A 42 -11.96 -2.85 7.04
CA ILE A 42 -12.12 -4.25 6.63
C ILE A 42 -13.58 -4.65 6.75
N GLU A 43 -14.10 -5.13 5.65
CA GLU A 43 -15.43 -5.70 5.51
C GLU A 43 -15.32 -7.22 5.36
N LYS A 44 -16.21 -7.95 6.03
CA LYS A 44 -16.43 -9.39 5.88
C LYS A 44 -17.73 -9.62 5.10
N GLY A 45 -17.79 -10.68 4.30
CA GLY A 45 -18.97 -11.04 3.49
C GLY A 45 -18.95 -10.48 2.06
N TYR A 46 -17.79 -10.04 1.56
CA TYR A 46 -17.67 -9.50 0.20
C TYR A 46 -17.80 -10.57 -0.89
N ASP A 47 -18.63 -10.40 -1.91
CA ASP A 47 -18.71 -11.38 -3.01
C ASP A 47 -17.81 -10.93 -4.18
N PRO A 48 -16.64 -11.56 -4.39
CA PRO A 48 -15.70 -11.16 -5.45
C PRO A 48 -16.20 -11.48 -6.86
N SER A 49 -17.32 -12.21 -7.00
CA SER A 49 -17.91 -12.50 -8.31
C SER A 49 -18.80 -11.37 -8.85
N LYS A 50 -19.11 -10.38 -8.01
CA LYS A 50 -19.94 -9.22 -8.34
C LYS A 50 -19.07 -7.97 -8.46
N THR A 51 -19.45 -7.04 -9.33
CA THR A 51 -18.93 -5.67 -9.27
C THR A 51 -19.39 -4.99 -7.98
N ASP A 52 -18.71 -3.91 -7.57
CA ASP A 52 -19.11 -3.16 -6.38
C ASP A 52 -20.56 -2.66 -6.46
N ALA A 53 -21.02 -2.22 -7.63
CA ALA A 53 -22.41 -1.80 -7.84
C ALA A 53 -23.38 -2.98 -7.67
N GLU A 54 -23.13 -4.11 -8.34
CA GLU A 54 -23.96 -5.32 -8.22
C GLU A 54 -23.97 -5.90 -6.81
N TYR A 55 -22.85 -5.81 -6.11
CA TYR A 55 -22.72 -6.25 -4.74
C TYR A 55 -23.60 -5.41 -3.82
N TRP A 56 -23.51 -4.08 -3.86
CA TRP A 56 -24.32 -3.20 -3.02
C TRP A 56 -25.80 -3.20 -3.40
N ASP A 57 -26.13 -3.29 -4.69
CA ASP A 57 -27.51 -3.45 -5.16
C ASP A 57 -28.15 -4.76 -4.70
N SER A 58 -27.35 -5.79 -4.39
CA SER A 58 -27.85 -7.05 -3.86
C SER A 58 -28.27 -6.98 -2.38
N ASN A 59 -28.11 -5.82 -1.72
CA ASN A 59 -28.38 -5.58 -0.30
C ASN A 59 -27.90 -6.74 0.60
N PRO A 60 -26.59 -7.06 0.56
CA PRO A 60 -26.02 -8.20 1.24
C PRO A 60 -26.28 -8.12 2.75
N SER A 61 -26.98 -9.13 3.29
CA SER A 61 -27.31 -9.21 4.73
C SER A 61 -26.13 -9.68 5.59
N ASP A 62 -25.05 -10.08 4.94
CA ASP A 62 -23.86 -10.71 5.50
C ASP A 62 -22.62 -9.80 5.50
N VAL A 63 -22.75 -8.54 5.05
CA VAL A 63 -21.67 -7.57 5.15
C VAL A 63 -21.57 -7.04 6.55
N GLU A 64 -20.39 -7.20 7.12
CA GLU A 64 -20.06 -6.63 8.41
C GLU A 64 -18.76 -5.84 8.26
N GLU A 65 -18.80 -4.55 8.56
CA GLU A 65 -17.57 -3.79 8.80
C GLU A 65 -17.01 -4.26 10.14
N ILE A 66 -15.92 -5.00 10.08
CA ILE A 66 -15.32 -5.67 11.23
C ILE A 66 -14.13 -4.89 11.79
N CYS A 67 -13.56 -3.96 11.00
CA CYS A 67 -12.51 -3.05 11.41
C CYS A 67 -12.63 -1.72 10.67
N ASN A 68 -12.29 -0.64 11.34
CA ASN A 68 -12.20 0.71 10.81
C ASN A 68 -10.76 1.23 10.85
N VAL A 69 -10.47 2.21 10.02
CA VAL A 69 -9.24 3.00 10.06
C VAL A 69 -9.01 3.58 11.46
N SER A 70 -10.08 4.03 12.12
CA SER A 70 -10.04 4.55 13.50
C SER A 70 -9.72 3.50 14.56
N ASP A 71 -9.83 2.20 14.25
CA ASP A 71 -9.38 1.11 15.11
C ASP A 71 -7.84 0.91 15.04
N GLY A 72 -7.14 1.71 14.23
CA GLY A 72 -5.70 1.62 14.03
C GLY A 72 -5.27 0.38 13.25
N VAL A 73 -6.14 -0.12 12.36
CA VAL A 73 -5.86 -1.30 11.55
C VAL A 73 -5.06 -0.91 10.30
N PHE A 74 -3.88 -1.52 10.17
CA PHE A 74 -2.96 -1.25 9.07
C PHE A 74 -2.71 -2.49 8.19
N GLY A 75 -2.55 -2.22 6.90
CA GLY A 75 -1.97 -3.10 5.91
C GLY A 75 -0.58 -2.64 5.49
N PHE A 76 0.21 -3.56 4.95
CA PHE A 76 1.56 -3.30 4.48
C PHE A 76 1.79 -4.00 3.15
N LEU A 77 2.25 -3.26 2.15
CA LEU A 77 2.89 -3.80 0.95
C LEU A 77 4.40 -3.56 1.07
N SER A 78 5.18 -4.62 1.06
CA SER A 78 6.61 -4.57 1.37
C SER A 78 7.43 -5.40 0.38
N ASN A 79 8.65 -4.96 0.11
CA ASN A 79 9.55 -5.69 -0.78
C ASN A 79 9.83 -7.10 -0.27
N THR A 80 10.14 -8.01 -1.19
CA THR A 80 10.83 -9.24 -0.81
C THR A 80 12.26 -8.93 -0.38
N THR A 81 12.87 -9.84 0.39
CA THR A 81 14.30 -9.76 0.74
C THR A 81 15.20 -9.80 -0.48
N ASP A 82 14.72 -10.39 -1.57
CA ASP A 82 15.45 -10.56 -2.83
C ASP A 82 15.28 -9.35 -3.76
N TYR A 83 14.55 -8.31 -3.33
CA TYR A 83 14.32 -7.09 -4.11
C TYR A 83 13.66 -7.38 -5.47
N ASP A 84 12.72 -8.34 -5.48
CA ASP A 84 11.93 -8.70 -6.67
C ASP A 84 11.14 -7.48 -7.18
N LYS A 85 11.09 -7.30 -8.51
CA LYS A 85 10.29 -6.23 -9.15
C LYS A 85 8.83 -6.61 -9.41
N ASP A 86 8.53 -7.90 -9.29
CA ASP A 86 7.26 -8.52 -9.65
C ASP A 86 6.65 -9.28 -8.47
N LYS A 87 7.18 -9.11 -7.25
CA LYS A 87 6.66 -9.75 -6.04
C LYS A 87 6.75 -8.82 -4.84
N ALA A 88 5.83 -8.98 -3.90
CA ALA A 88 5.85 -8.34 -2.60
C ALA A 88 5.28 -9.24 -1.52
N TRP A 89 5.52 -8.83 -0.28
CA TRP A 89 4.73 -9.26 0.86
C TRP A 89 3.54 -8.34 1.06
N ILE A 90 2.37 -8.94 1.27
CA ILE A 90 1.20 -8.27 1.79
C ILE A 90 0.93 -8.75 3.22
N ARG A 91 0.71 -7.81 4.13
CA ARG A 91 0.27 -8.11 5.51
C ARG A 91 -0.90 -7.22 5.87
N ILE A 92 -1.95 -7.79 6.44
CA ILE A 92 -3.04 -7.03 7.07
C ILE A 92 -3.12 -7.47 8.53
N GLY A 93 -3.17 -6.50 9.43
CA GLY A 93 -3.21 -6.72 10.87
C GLY A 93 -1.84 -6.78 11.53
N ASN A 94 -1.85 -7.10 12.83
CA ASN A 94 -0.66 -7.07 13.68
C ASN A 94 0.34 -8.18 13.30
N TYR A 95 1.63 -7.83 13.28
CA TYR A 95 2.70 -8.76 12.93
C TYR A 95 2.72 -10.05 13.76
N SER A 96 2.46 -9.96 15.06
CA SER A 96 2.61 -11.07 16.01
C SER A 96 1.29 -11.75 16.37
N THR A 97 0.16 -11.28 15.83
CA THR A 97 -1.17 -11.79 16.20
C THR A 97 -1.90 -12.37 14.99
N ALA A 98 -2.51 -13.54 15.17
CA ALA A 98 -3.36 -14.16 14.16
C ALA A 98 -4.84 -13.89 14.49
N THR A 99 -5.42 -12.84 13.91
CA THR A 99 -6.87 -12.60 13.98
C THR A 99 -7.59 -13.27 12.81
N GLU A 100 -8.92 -13.29 12.86
CA GLU A 100 -9.76 -13.93 11.84
C GLU A 100 -9.55 -13.32 10.43
N TRP A 101 -9.36 -12.00 10.36
CA TRP A 101 -9.18 -11.25 9.12
C TRP A 101 -7.71 -10.97 8.76
N ALA A 102 -6.76 -11.28 9.66
CA ALA A 102 -5.35 -11.05 9.38
C ALA A 102 -4.85 -11.94 8.24
N ILE A 103 -3.89 -11.40 7.48
CA ILE A 103 -3.19 -12.11 6.40
C ILE A 103 -1.71 -11.76 6.40
N ASN A 104 -0.87 -12.67 5.91
CA ASN A 104 0.54 -12.40 5.65
C ASN A 104 1.03 -13.34 4.54
N ALA A 105 1.13 -12.84 3.31
CA ALA A 105 1.37 -13.67 2.14
C ALA A 105 2.29 -12.98 1.14
N LYS A 106 2.93 -13.79 0.29
CA LYS A 106 3.65 -13.28 -0.87
C LYS A 106 2.67 -13.19 -2.05
N VAL A 107 2.70 -12.07 -2.77
CA VAL A 107 1.87 -11.80 -3.94
C VAL A 107 2.75 -11.44 -5.13
N SER A 108 2.26 -11.72 -6.33
CA SER A 108 2.81 -11.18 -7.58
C SER A 108 2.32 -9.74 -7.77
N ILE A 109 3.14 -8.92 -8.42
CA ILE A 109 2.85 -7.51 -8.72
C ILE A 109 2.98 -7.27 -10.22
N ASN A 110 2.05 -6.49 -10.77
CA ASN A 110 2.22 -5.80 -12.02
C ASN A 110 2.26 -4.28 -11.75
N MET A 111 3.47 -3.72 -11.82
CA MET A 111 3.73 -2.31 -11.54
C MET A 111 3.16 -1.36 -12.59
N SER A 112 2.93 -1.82 -13.82
CA SER A 112 2.34 -0.97 -14.88
C SER A 112 0.89 -0.63 -14.60
N ASP A 113 0.16 -1.56 -13.97
CA ASP A 113 -1.27 -1.43 -13.67
C ASP A 113 -1.55 -1.20 -12.18
N TYR A 114 -0.50 -1.18 -11.35
CA TYR A 114 -0.56 -1.11 -9.88
C TYR A 114 -1.47 -2.18 -9.25
N ILE A 115 -1.47 -3.38 -9.83
CA ILE A 115 -2.25 -4.52 -9.34
C ILE A 115 -1.33 -5.57 -8.71
N PHE A 116 -1.88 -6.30 -7.75
CA PHE A 116 -1.21 -7.43 -7.12
C PHE A 116 -2.18 -8.58 -6.90
N SER A 117 -1.67 -9.80 -6.93
CA SER A 117 -2.49 -10.99 -6.71
C SER A 117 -1.68 -12.22 -6.33
N GLY A 118 -2.36 -13.18 -5.72
CA GLY A 118 -1.84 -14.51 -5.44
C GLY A 118 -3.01 -15.48 -5.25
N THR A 119 -2.85 -16.70 -5.73
CA THR A 119 -3.86 -17.76 -5.61
C THR A 119 -3.21 -18.96 -4.94
N ASP A 120 -3.91 -19.57 -3.98
CA ASP A 120 -3.39 -20.71 -3.21
C ASP A 120 -2.01 -20.44 -2.57
N GLY A 121 -1.78 -19.18 -2.20
CA GLY A 121 -0.55 -18.72 -1.54
C GLY A 121 -0.49 -19.20 -0.10
N ASP A 122 0.71 -19.34 0.45
CA ASP A 122 0.88 -19.63 1.87
C ASP A 122 0.59 -18.40 2.74
N ASN A 123 -0.15 -18.63 3.83
CA ASN A 123 -0.53 -17.58 4.78
C ASN A 123 0.25 -17.71 6.09
N PHE A 124 1.16 -16.78 6.37
CA PHE A 124 2.10 -16.78 7.50
C PHE A 124 1.66 -15.83 8.63
N ILE A 125 0.36 -15.76 8.91
CA ILE A 125 -0.21 -14.91 9.97
C ILE A 125 0.42 -15.16 11.34
N GLY A 126 0.48 -14.11 12.16
CA GLY A 126 1.09 -14.17 13.49
C GLY A 126 2.60 -14.44 13.47
N ASN A 127 3.29 -13.98 12.41
CA ASN A 127 4.72 -14.20 12.20
C ASN A 127 5.13 -15.68 12.29
N SER A 128 4.32 -16.55 11.68
CA SER A 128 4.55 -17.98 11.73
C SER A 128 5.66 -18.38 10.77
N ALA A 129 6.63 -19.19 11.23
CA ALA A 129 7.65 -19.78 10.37
C ALA A 129 7.09 -20.82 9.38
N THR A 130 5.89 -21.35 9.67
CA THR A 130 5.16 -22.27 8.80
C THR A 130 3.84 -21.64 8.36
N SER A 131 3.40 -21.95 7.15
CA SER A 131 2.08 -21.59 6.66
C SER A 131 0.99 -22.08 7.65
N LYS A 132 0.00 -21.22 7.92
CA LYS A 132 -1.20 -21.52 8.72
C LYS A 132 -2.40 -21.92 7.87
N GLY A 133 -2.25 -21.84 6.55
CA GLY A 133 -3.31 -22.13 5.61
C GLY A 133 -3.03 -21.50 4.26
N LYS A 134 -3.97 -21.67 3.35
CA LYS A 134 -3.89 -21.11 2.01
C LYS A 134 -4.72 -19.84 1.90
N ILE A 135 -4.29 -18.91 1.05
CA ILE A 135 -4.95 -17.65 0.83
C ILE A 135 -4.97 -17.30 -0.66
N THR A 136 -6.10 -16.73 -1.09
CA THR A 136 -6.22 -16.05 -2.38
C THR A 136 -6.39 -14.56 -2.11
N VAL A 137 -5.60 -13.74 -2.79
CA VAL A 137 -5.56 -12.27 -2.66
C VAL A 137 -5.58 -11.65 -4.04
N SER A 138 -6.33 -10.58 -4.20
CA SER A 138 -6.22 -9.64 -5.31
C SER A 138 -6.29 -8.22 -4.77
N GLY A 139 -5.68 -7.28 -5.46
CA GLY A 139 -5.83 -5.88 -5.09
C GLY A 139 -5.21 -4.93 -6.09
N LYS A 140 -5.48 -3.66 -5.85
CA LYS A 140 -5.09 -2.54 -6.71
C LYS A 140 -4.77 -1.33 -5.86
N CYS A 141 -3.71 -0.63 -6.24
CA CYS A 141 -3.39 0.69 -5.71
C CYS A 141 -3.79 1.77 -6.72
N GLY A 142 -4.39 2.85 -6.25
CA GLY A 142 -4.59 4.07 -7.01
C GLY A 142 -3.54 5.09 -6.60
N HIS A 143 -2.54 5.34 -7.44
CA HIS A 143 -1.47 6.28 -7.11
C HIS A 143 -2.01 7.72 -7.10
N ASN A 144 -1.86 8.42 -5.96
CA ASN A 144 -2.37 9.78 -5.75
C ASN A 144 -3.87 9.96 -6.06
N THR A 145 -4.69 8.94 -5.78
CA THR A 145 -6.14 8.99 -6.06
C THR A 145 -7.00 9.24 -4.83
N TYR A 146 -6.45 9.16 -3.62
CA TYR A 146 -7.18 9.35 -2.38
C TYR A 146 -6.92 10.74 -1.78
N LYS A 147 -7.96 11.39 -1.25
CA LYS A 147 -7.85 12.65 -0.50
C LYS A 147 -8.25 12.38 0.95
N THR A 148 -7.32 12.58 1.88
CA THR A 148 -7.54 12.36 3.31
C THR A 148 -8.42 13.45 3.95
N ALA A 149 -8.82 13.24 5.20
CA ALA A 149 -9.63 14.20 5.97
C ALA A 149 -8.95 15.57 6.10
N THR A 150 -7.63 15.60 6.29
CA THR A 150 -6.84 16.84 6.33
C THR A 150 -6.61 17.46 4.95
N GLY A 151 -7.01 16.76 3.87
CA GLY A 151 -6.92 17.21 2.49
C GLY A 151 -5.64 16.80 1.76
N THR A 152 -4.80 15.96 2.38
CA THR A 152 -3.60 15.40 1.77
C THR A 152 -3.97 14.45 0.64
N ILE A 153 -3.29 14.54 -0.51
CA ILE A 153 -3.44 13.56 -1.60
C ILE A 153 -2.44 12.43 -1.37
N THR A 154 -2.93 11.20 -1.37
CA THR A 154 -2.14 9.98 -1.14
C THR A 154 -2.69 8.83 -2.00
N ASP A 155 -2.08 7.66 -1.88
CA ASP A 155 -2.49 6.48 -2.63
C ASP A 155 -3.73 5.83 -2.00
N GLU A 156 -4.68 5.42 -2.84
CA GLU A 156 -5.77 4.53 -2.45
C GLU A 156 -5.33 3.06 -2.56
N ILE A 157 -5.93 2.18 -1.76
CA ILE A 157 -5.76 0.73 -1.91
C ILE A 157 -7.10 0.00 -1.75
N THR A 158 -7.30 -1.02 -2.57
CA THR A 158 -8.36 -2.02 -2.39
C THR A 158 -7.74 -3.41 -2.46
N ILE A 159 -8.09 -4.25 -1.49
CA ILE A 159 -7.63 -5.63 -1.34
C ILE A 159 -8.86 -6.51 -1.15
N VAL A 160 -8.96 -7.58 -1.92
CA VAL A 160 -9.97 -8.62 -1.75
C VAL A 160 -9.24 -9.93 -1.47
N TYR A 161 -9.70 -10.66 -0.45
CA TYR A 161 -9.04 -11.91 -0.08
C TYR A 161 -9.98 -12.93 0.55
N SER A 162 -9.58 -14.19 0.47
CA SER A 162 -10.23 -15.31 1.15
C SER A 162 -9.19 -16.30 1.66
N ARG A 163 -9.50 -16.94 2.79
CA ARG A 163 -8.61 -17.93 3.41
C ARG A 163 -9.24 -19.31 3.35
N ALA A 164 -8.45 -20.31 3.00
CA ALA A 164 -8.92 -21.70 2.88
C ALA A 164 -9.34 -22.30 4.22
N ASP A 165 -8.82 -21.80 5.35
CA ASP A 165 -9.22 -22.21 6.70
C ASP A 165 -10.53 -21.54 7.17
N GLN A 166 -11.10 -20.64 6.36
CA GLN A 166 -12.36 -19.94 6.60
C GLN A 166 -13.26 -20.01 5.35
N PRO A 167 -13.66 -21.23 4.93
CA PRO A 167 -14.43 -21.40 3.70
C PRO A 167 -15.77 -20.65 3.77
N GLY A 168 -16.11 -19.94 2.69
CA GLY A 168 -17.33 -19.14 2.57
C GLY A 168 -17.19 -17.70 3.07
N TYR A 169 -16.09 -17.35 3.75
CA TYR A 169 -15.80 -15.96 4.09
C TYR A 169 -14.86 -15.32 3.08
N HIS A 170 -15.24 -14.12 2.69
CA HIS A 170 -14.51 -13.26 1.79
C HIS A 170 -14.44 -11.87 2.39
N TYR A 171 -13.27 -11.26 2.28
CA TYR A 171 -12.97 -10.00 2.91
C TYR A 171 -12.61 -8.97 1.86
N ARG A 172 -12.97 -7.72 2.13
CA ARG A 172 -12.52 -6.56 1.38
C ARG A 172 -11.89 -5.57 2.34
N ALA A 173 -10.64 -5.22 2.11
CA ALA A 173 -9.98 -4.12 2.81
C ALA A 173 -9.83 -2.93 1.85
N LYS A 174 -10.28 -1.75 2.29
CA LYS A 174 -10.20 -0.50 1.53
C LYS A 174 -9.58 0.56 2.41
N GLY A 175 -8.82 1.47 1.80
CA GLY A 175 -8.31 2.63 2.51
C GLY A 175 -7.22 3.33 1.72
N PHE A 176 -6.25 3.87 2.45
CA PHE A 176 -5.29 4.79 1.87
C PHE A 176 -3.90 4.63 2.50
N LYS A 177 -2.87 5.06 1.76
CA LYS A 177 -1.50 5.06 2.27
C LYS A 177 -1.37 6.08 3.39
N TYR A 178 -1.00 5.58 4.57
CA TYR A 178 -0.91 6.37 5.79
C TYR A 178 0.08 7.52 5.62
N THR A 179 -0.35 8.71 6.01
CA THR A 179 0.38 9.96 5.80
C THR A 179 1.39 10.23 6.91
N GLY A 180 1.29 9.53 8.04
CA GLY A 180 2.03 9.81 9.26
C GLY A 180 1.31 10.74 10.25
N TRP A 181 0.10 11.20 9.91
CA TRP A 181 -0.73 12.07 10.74
C TRP A 181 -1.94 11.32 11.26
N ASP A 182 -2.14 11.33 12.58
CA ASP A 182 -3.26 10.62 13.20
C ASP A 182 -4.60 11.29 12.91
N GLU A 183 -4.60 12.58 12.58
CA GLU A 183 -5.80 13.33 12.15
C GLU A 183 -6.41 12.80 10.85
N ASP A 184 -5.66 12.03 10.07
CA ASP A 184 -6.18 11.35 8.88
C ASP A 184 -6.84 10.00 9.20
N LEU A 185 -6.72 9.51 10.45
CA LEU A 185 -7.29 8.23 10.89
C LEU A 185 -8.69 8.36 11.53
N GLU A 186 -9.22 9.59 11.62
CA GLU A 186 -10.53 9.90 12.23
C GLU A 186 -11.73 9.75 11.28
#